data_AF-A0A1H9EA24-F1
#
_entry.id   AF-A0A1H9EA24-F1
#
_cell.length_a   1.000
_cell.length_b   1.000
_cell.length_c   1.000
_cell.angle_alpha   90.00
_cell.angle_beta   90.00
_cell.angle_gamma   90.00
#
_symmetry.space_group_name_H-M   'P 1'
#
loop_
_entity.id
_entity.type
_entity.pdbx_description
1 polymer ?
#
loop_
_entity_poly.entity_id
_entity_poly.type
_entity_poly.pdbx_seq_one_letter_code
_entity_poly.pdbx_strand_id
1 'polypeptide(L)'
;MNPMMTTTFEPVPAQRTSEEVIGVPALSAVERYKEIIAIATDAAARQRKLDEVRCAELAERIAATQQQIAEVSDRERVVRMGAALHWEAAVEQLWNERWLQMVTFPLPDESVPPRPQGEYNQAMDRAYQALEDSLAKRTLLRRKQKD
;
A
#
# COMPACT_ATOMS: atom_id res chain seq x y z
N MET A 1 -50.18 -60.19 -50.50
CA MET A 1 -51.38 -60.03 -51.34
C MET A 1 -51.85 -58.59 -51.19
N ASN A 2 -51.49 -57.74 -52.16
CA ASN A 2 -51.92 -56.35 -52.49
C ASN A 2 -51.98 -55.23 -51.41
N PRO A 3 -51.90 -53.95 -51.81
CA PRO A 3 -51.08 -53.32 -52.86
C PRO A 3 -50.42 -51.99 -52.42
N MET A 4 -49.53 -51.48 -53.28
CA MET A 4 -48.98 -50.11 -53.24
C MET A 4 -50.07 -49.04 -53.12
N MET A 5 -49.89 -48.10 -52.19
CA MET A 5 -50.59 -46.82 -52.18
C MET A 5 -49.61 -45.73 -52.62
N THR A 6 -49.82 -45.26 -53.84
CA THR A 6 -49.21 -44.03 -54.37
C THR A 6 -49.84 -42.85 -53.64
N THR A 7 -49.12 -42.22 -52.72
CA THR A 7 -49.59 -40.97 -52.09
C THR A 7 -49.25 -39.81 -53.00
N THR A 8 -50.28 -39.33 -53.70
CA THR A 8 -50.31 -38.11 -54.49
C THR A 8 -50.00 -36.91 -53.59
N PHE A 9 -48.94 -36.13 -53.90
CA PHE A 9 -48.67 -34.86 -53.22
C PHE A 9 -49.64 -33.80 -53.75
N GLU A 10 -50.49 -33.31 -52.86
CA GLU A 10 -51.41 -32.20 -53.10
C GLU A 10 -50.64 -30.86 -52.98
N PRO A 11 -50.74 -29.92 -53.94
CA PRO A 11 -50.02 -28.66 -53.85
C PRO A 11 -50.67 -27.75 -52.79
N VAL A 12 -49.85 -27.32 -51.83
CA VAL A 12 -50.21 -26.35 -50.78
C VAL A 12 -50.76 -25.07 -51.42
N PRO A 13 -51.95 -24.57 -51.01
CA PRO A 13 -52.47 -23.33 -51.54
C PRO A 13 -51.61 -22.15 -51.08
N ALA A 14 -51.21 -21.31 -52.03
CA ALA A 14 -50.49 -20.07 -51.77
C ALA A 14 -51.39 -19.08 -51.02
N GLN A 15 -51.38 -19.13 -49.68
CA GLN A 15 -51.92 -18.04 -48.87
C GLN A 15 -50.95 -16.86 -48.91
N ARG A 16 -51.16 -15.98 -49.90
CA ARG A 16 -50.81 -14.55 -49.77
C ARG A 16 -51.76 -13.94 -48.75
N THR A 17 -51.41 -14.02 -47.48
CA THR A 17 -51.85 -13.03 -46.50
C THR A 17 -50.78 -11.97 -46.44
N SER A 18 -51.10 -10.84 -47.05
CA SER A 18 -50.43 -9.55 -46.88
C SER A 18 -50.42 -9.20 -45.39
N GLU A 19 -49.40 -9.65 -44.70
CA GLU A 19 -48.97 -9.07 -43.45
C GLU A 19 -48.38 -7.71 -43.84
N GLU A 20 -49.13 -6.66 -43.53
CA GLU A 20 -48.64 -5.29 -43.58
C GLU A 20 -47.53 -5.22 -42.52
N VAL A 21 -46.33 -5.67 -42.90
CA VAL A 21 -45.11 -5.44 -42.14
C VAL A 21 -45.02 -3.94 -42.09
N ILE A 22 -45.37 -3.36 -40.94
CA ILE A 22 -45.05 -1.98 -40.60
C ILE A 22 -43.55 -1.89 -40.83
N GLY A 23 -43.18 -1.36 -41.99
CA GLY A 23 -41.81 -1.23 -42.43
C GLY A 23 -41.19 -0.17 -41.55
N VAL A 24 -40.70 -0.57 -40.37
CA VAL A 24 -39.74 0.23 -39.63
C VAL A 24 -38.60 0.46 -40.62
N PRO A 25 -38.36 1.71 -41.07
CA PRO A 25 -37.37 1.95 -42.10
C PRO A 25 -36.03 1.42 -41.60
N ALA A 26 -35.46 0.47 -42.32
CA ALA A 26 -34.12 -0.02 -42.03
C ALA A 26 -33.18 1.18 -42.20
N LEU A 27 -32.71 1.73 -41.06
CA LEU A 27 -31.81 2.87 -41.03
C LEU A 27 -30.69 2.70 -42.07
N SER A 28 -30.44 3.76 -42.83
CA SER A 28 -29.33 3.80 -43.77
C SER A 28 -28.01 3.48 -43.06
N ALA A 29 -27.03 2.94 -43.77
CA ALA A 29 -25.72 2.61 -43.18
C ALA A 29 -25.09 3.83 -42.47
N VAL A 30 -25.34 5.03 -42.98
CA VAL A 30 -24.88 6.29 -42.41
C VAL A 30 -25.56 6.60 -41.07
N GLU A 31 -26.88 6.35 -40.95
CA GLU A 31 -27.62 6.56 -39.69
C GLU A 31 -27.19 5.57 -38.61
N ARG A 32 -27.01 4.29 -38.97
CA ARG A 32 -26.47 3.28 -38.05
C ARG A 32 -25.06 3.62 -37.59
N TYR A 33 -24.21 4.10 -38.49
CA TYR A 33 -22.88 4.57 -38.12
C TYR A 33 -22.93 5.73 -37.13
N LYS A 34 -23.80 6.73 -37.37
CA LYS A 34 -23.99 7.86 -36.46
C LYS A 34 -24.45 7.41 -35.07
N GLU A 35 -25.38 6.45 -35.01
CA GLU A 35 -25.86 5.89 -33.75
C GLU A 35 -24.74 5.19 -32.96
N ILE A 36 -23.93 4.36 -33.62
CA ILE A 36 -22.78 3.69 -33.00
C ILE A 36 -21.78 4.72 -32.46
N ILE A 37 -21.44 5.74 -33.26
CA ILE A 37 -20.52 6.79 -32.83
C ILE A 37 -21.09 7.60 -31.67
N ALA A 38 -22.39 7.90 -31.67
CA ALA A 38 -23.05 8.57 -30.55
C ALA A 38 -22.92 7.75 -29.26
N ILE A 39 -23.23 6.45 -29.30
CA ILE A 39 -23.09 5.55 -28.16
C ILE A 39 -21.64 5.49 -27.67
N ALA A 40 -20.68 5.35 -28.58
CA ALA A 40 -19.26 5.28 -28.24
C ALA A 40 -18.76 6.59 -27.59
N THR A 41 -19.19 7.74 -28.13
CA THR A 41 -18.83 9.06 -27.61
C THR A 41 -19.40 9.27 -26.21
N ASP A 42 -20.66 8.90 -26.00
CA ASP A 42 -21.31 8.98 -24.70
C ASP A 42 -20.66 8.06 -23.66
N ALA A 43 -20.31 6.84 -24.06
CA ALA A 43 -19.58 5.91 -23.20
C ALA A 43 -18.21 6.47 -22.80
N ALA A 44 -17.44 7.01 -23.75
CA ALA A 44 -16.16 7.64 -23.48
C ALA A 44 -16.29 8.86 -22.56
N ALA A 45 -17.33 9.68 -22.74
CA ALA A 45 -17.59 10.84 -21.89
C ALA A 45 -17.94 10.43 -20.45
N ARG A 46 -18.75 9.38 -20.27
CA ARG A 46 -19.04 8.81 -18.94
C ARG A 46 -17.77 8.26 -18.28
N GLN A 47 -16.94 7.55 -19.03
CA GLN A 47 -15.71 6.98 -18.50
C GLN A 47 -14.73 8.08 -18.06
N ARG A 48 -14.54 9.14 -18.86
CA ARG A 48 -13.69 10.28 -18.47
C ARG A 48 -14.13 10.92 -17.15
N LYS A 49 -15.43 11.10 -16.95
CA LYS A 49 -15.96 11.63 -15.67
C LYS A 49 -15.66 10.72 -14.49
N LEU A 50 -15.76 9.40 -14.67
CA LEU A 50 -15.40 8.44 -13.63
C LEU A 50 -13.89 8.45 -13.36
N ASP A 51 -13.08 8.55 -14.40
CA ASP A 51 -11.63 8.61 -14.29
C ASP A 51 -11.19 9.91 -13.58
N GLU A 52 -11.84 11.05 -13.86
CA GLU A 52 -11.59 12.32 -13.15
C GLU A 52 -11.83 12.18 -11.64
N VAL A 53 -12.96 11.58 -11.24
CA VAL A 53 -13.27 11.33 -9.83
C VAL A 53 -12.23 10.39 -9.21
N ARG A 54 -11.91 9.29 -9.88
CA ARG A 54 -10.94 8.31 -9.38
C ARG A 54 -9.53 8.89 -9.28
N CYS A 55 -9.13 9.74 -10.23
CA CYS A 55 -7.84 10.44 -10.18
C CYS A 55 -7.78 11.39 -9.00
N ALA A 56 -8.86 12.12 -8.70
CA ALA A 56 -8.93 12.98 -7.53
C ALA A 56 -8.79 12.18 -6.22
N GLU A 57 -9.56 11.09 -6.08
CA GLU A 57 -9.47 10.19 -4.91
C GLU A 57 -8.06 9.60 -4.74
N LEU A 58 -7.42 9.17 -5.84
CA LEU A 58 -6.07 8.63 -5.79
C LEU A 58 -5.04 9.69 -5.43
N ALA A 59 -5.18 10.92 -5.93
CA ALA A 59 -4.30 12.02 -5.58
C ALA A 59 -4.37 12.33 -4.08
N GLU A 60 -5.57 12.36 -3.50
CA GLU A 60 -5.76 12.55 -2.06
C GLU A 60 -5.12 11.42 -1.24
N ARG A 61 -5.33 10.16 -1.65
CA ARG A 61 -4.73 9.00 -0.99
C ARG A 61 -3.21 9.00 -1.05
N ILE A 62 -2.64 9.38 -2.19
CA ILE A 62 -1.18 9.52 -2.36
C ILE A 62 -0.66 10.60 -1.42
N ALA A 63 -1.29 11.78 -1.39
CA ALA A 63 -0.88 12.87 -0.51
C ALA A 63 -0.94 12.46 0.98
N ALA A 64 -2.01 11.79 1.40
CA ALA A 64 -2.14 11.28 2.78
C ALA A 64 -1.04 10.24 3.11
N THR A 65 -0.72 9.37 2.16
CA THR A 65 0.33 8.35 2.35
C THR A 65 1.72 8.99 2.41
N GLN A 66 2.00 9.97 1.55
CA GLN A 66 3.25 10.72 1.55
C GLN A 66 3.47 11.45 2.88
N GLN A 67 2.42 12.04 3.44
CA GLN A 67 2.46 12.68 4.76
C GLN A 67 2.81 11.67 5.86
N GLN A 68 2.18 10.49 5.86
CA GLN A 68 2.50 9.43 6.83
C GLN A 68 3.95 8.94 6.70
N ILE A 69 4.44 8.77 5.47
CA ILE A 69 5.83 8.39 5.22
C ILE A 69 6.79 9.45 5.76
N ALA A 70 6.53 10.73 5.50
CA ALA A 70 7.35 11.83 6.00
C ALA A 70 7.41 11.82 7.53
N GLU A 71 6.27 11.68 8.21
CA GLU A 71 6.20 11.62 9.67
C GLU A 71 6.94 10.41 10.27
N VAL A 72 6.90 9.26 9.61
CA VAL A 72 7.65 8.06 10.05
C VAL A 72 9.14 8.25 9.82
N SER A 73 9.53 8.83 8.69
CA SER A 73 10.94 9.10 8.36
C SER A 73 11.58 10.10 9.32
N ASP A 74 10.86 11.18 9.66
CA ASP A 74 11.32 12.15 10.65
C ASP A 74 11.51 11.50 12.04
N ARG A 75 10.54 10.67 12.45
CA ARG A 75 10.65 9.90 13.70
C ARG A 75 11.85 8.96 13.70
N GLU A 76 12.07 8.22 12.61
CA GLU A 76 13.22 7.34 12.46
C GLU A 76 14.54 8.11 12.61
N ARG A 77 14.65 9.27 11.94
CA ARG A 77 15.85 10.12 12.03
C ARG A 77 16.14 10.55 13.47
N VAL A 78 15.12 11.01 14.19
CA VAL A 78 15.26 11.41 15.60
C VAL A 78 15.70 10.24 16.48
N VAL A 79 15.10 9.07 16.29
CA VAL A 79 15.45 7.85 17.05
C VAL A 79 16.89 7.43 16.80
N ARG A 80 17.32 7.38 15.53
CA ARG A 80 18.71 7.03 15.17
C ARG A 80 19.71 8.01 15.79
N MET A 81 19.40 9.31 15.77
CA MET A 81 20.24 10.32 16.39
C MET A 81 20.32 10.15 17.91
N GLY A 82 19.19 9.90 18.58
CA GLY A 82 19.16 9.63 20.02
C GLY A 82 20.00 8.40 20.41
N ALA A 83 19.86 7.30 19.66
CA ALA A 83 20.65 6.10 19.90
C ALA A 83 22.17 6.34 19.71
N ALA A 84 22.56 7.11 18.69
CA ALA A 84 23.95 7.50 18.48
C ALA A 84 24.51 8.33 19.65
N LEU A 85 23.75 9.31 20.13
CA LEU A 85 24.15 10.14 21.29
C LEU A 85 24.32 9.31 22.57
N HIS A 86 23.39 8.37 22.84
CA HIS A 86 23.54 7.47 24.00
C HIS A 86 24.76 6.56 23.88
N TRP A 87 25.05 6.08 22.67
CA TRP A 87 26.23 5.27 22.43
C TRP A 87 27.51 6.06 22.66
N GLU A 88 27.62 7.25 22.08
CA GLU A 88 28.78 8.15 22.26
C GLU A 88 28.98 8.48 23.74
N ALA A 89 27.91 8.85 24.45
CA ALA A 89 28.00 9.16 25.87
C ALA A 89 28.42 7.94 26.72
N ALA A 90 27.94 6.74 26.39
CA ALA A 90 28.34 5.51 27.08
C ALA A 90 29.82 5.18 26.82
N VAL A 91 30.28 5.33 25.57
CA VAL A 91 31.67 5.14 25.16
C VAL A 91 32.61 6.12 25.87
N GLU A 92 32.24 7.41 25.94
CA GLU A 92 33.02 8.42 26.64
C GLU A 92 33.19 8.09 28.13
N GLN A 93 32.12 7.65 28.80
CA GLN A 93 32.20 7.23 30.20
C GLN A 93 33.10 6.01 30.39
N LEU A 94 33.07 5.07 29.45
CA LEU A 94 33.87 3.85 29.47
C LEU A 94 35.31 4.06 29.00
N TRP A 95 35.67 5.23 28.45
CA TRP A 95 37.01 5.51 27.92
C TRP A 95 38.13 5.39 28.98
N ASN A 96 37.81 5.65 30.25
CA ASN A 96 38.76 5.52 31.35
C ASN A 96 39.00 4.06 31.80
N GLU A 97 38.25 3.11 31.23
CA GLU A 97 38.27 1.70 31.62
C GLU A 97 39.28 0.91 30.78
N ARG A 98 40.48 0.71 31.32
CA ARG A 98 41.64 0.05 30.66
C ARG A 98 41.39 -1.40 30.18
N TRP A 99 40.26 -2.00 30.49
CA TRP A 99 39.94 -3.40 30.18
C TRP A 99 38.90 -3.56 29.06
N LEU A 100 38.26 -2.47 28.62
CA LEU A 100 37.22 -2.52 27.59
C LEU A 100 37.81 -2.15 26.22
N GLN A 101 37.68 -3.04 25.24
CA GLN A 101 37.94 -2.70 23.84
C GLN A 101 36.72 -1.98 23.27
N MET A 102 36.93 -0.78 22.76
CA MET A 102 35.86 -0.02 22.11
C MET A 102 35.41 -0.74 20.84
N VAL A 103 34.13 -1.07 20.79
CA VAL A 103 33.48 -1.62 19.60
C VAL A 103 32.86 -0.48 18.79
N THR A 104 32.62 -0.72 17.50
CA THR A 104 31.92 0.24 16.65
C THR A 104 30.46 0.37 17.07
N PHE A 105 29.81 1.45 16.64
CA PHE A 105 28.37 1.64 16.85
C PHE A 105 27.59 0.38 16.41
N PRO A 106 26.70 -0.16 17.25
CA PRO A 106 25.99 -1.40 16.94
C PRO A 106 25.05 -1.21 15.75
N LEU A 107 25.00 -2.22 14.88
CA LEU A 107 24.04 -2.25 13.77
C LEU A 107 22.63 -2.50 14.32
N PRO A 108 21.57 -1.99 13.64
CA PRO A 108 20.20 -2.31 13.99
C PRO A 108 19.95 -3.82 13.98
N ASP A 109 19.22 -4.31 14.99
CA ASP A 109 18.83 -5.71 15.11
C ASP A 109 17.37 -5.89 14.64
N GLU A 110 17.19 -6.59 13.53
CA GLU A 110 15.87 -6.87 12.93
C GLU A 110 15.06 -7.95 13.68
N SER A 111 15.70 -8.69 14.60
CA SER A 111 15.01 -9.71 15.39
C SER A 111 14.17 -9.13 16.52
N VAL A 112 14.32 -7.83 16.80
CA VAL A 112 13.60 -7.12 17.86
C VAL A 112 12.11 -7.04 17.51
N PRO A 113 11.20 -7.52 18.39
CA PRO A 113 9.77 -7.53 18.08
C PRO A 113 9.22 -6.09 17.93
N PRO A 114 8.20 -5.86 17.10
CA PRO A 114 7.59 -4.54 16.99
C PRO A 114 6.89 -4.17 18.31
N ARG A 115 7.26 -3.02 18.87
CA ARG A 115 6.65 -2.42 20.08
C ARG A 115 6.54 -0.90 19.90
N PRO A 116 5.70 -0.22 20.69
CA PRO A 116 5.68 1.25 20.70
C PRO A 116 7.09 1.81 20.92
N GLN A 117 7.54 2.73 20.05
CA GLN A 117 8.89 3.30 20.10
C GLN A 117 9.25 3.90 21.48
N GLY A 118 8.25 4.46 22.19
CA GLY A 118 8.45 5.00 23.53
C GLY A 118 8.93 3.96 24.54
N GLU A 119 8.57 2.68 24.39
CA GLU A 119 9.07 1.61 25.25
C GLU A 119 10.57 1.36 25.03
N TYR A 120 11.02 1.38 23.77
CA TYR A 120 12.44 1.22 23.44
C TYR A 120 13.28 2.41 23.90
N ASN A 121 12.76 3.63 23.74
CA ASN A 121 13.42 4.83 24.25
C ASN A 121 13.58 4.75 25.77
N GLN A 122 12.51 4.40 26.50
CA GLN A 122 12.59 4.23 27.95
C GLN A 122 13.54 3.10 28.37
N ALA A 123 13.59 2.00 27.61
CA ALA A 123 14.53 0.92 27.90
C ALA A 123 15.99 1.37 27.72
N MET A 124 16.26 2.16 26.67
CA MET A 124 17.57 2.76 26.41
C MET A 124 17.96 3.72 27.55
N ASP A 125 17.06 4.61 27.98
CA ASP A 125 17.30 5.54 29.09
C ASP A 125 17.63 4.79 30.39
N ARG A 126 16.86 3.75 30.72
CA ARG A 126 17.11 2.91 31.91
C ARG A 126 18.44 2.18 31.83
N ALA A 127 18.81 1.67 30.66
CA ALA A 127 20.09 0.99 30.47
C ALA A 127 21.26 1.95 30.65
N TYR A 128 21.13 3.18 30.13
CA TYR A 128 22.12 4.23 30.33
C TYR A 128 22.25 4.64 31.80
N GLN A 129 21.13 4.87 32.50
CA GLN A 129 21.17 5.19 33.93
C GLN A 129 21.81 4.06 34.76
N ALA A 130 21.52 2.80 34.42
CA ALA A 130 22.14 1.65 35.10
C ALA A 130 23.66 1.60 34.88
N LEU A 131 24.15 2.01 33.70
CA LEU A 131 25.58 2.16 33.43
C LEU A 131 26.19 3.23 34.35
N GLU A 132 25.61 4.42 34.39
CA GLU A 132 26.08 5.52 35.25
C GLU A 132 26.16 5.10 36.72
N ASP A 133 25.09 4.48 37.23
CA ASP A 133 25.01 4.00 38.60
C ASP A 133 26.11 2.98 38.92
N SER A 134 26.46 2.13 37.96
CA SER A 134 27.50 1.11 38.13
C SER A 134 28.90 1.73 38.21
N LEU A 135 29.17 2.74 37.38
CA LEU A 135 30.44 3.47 37.37
C LEU A 135 30.59 4.32 38.63
N ALA A 136 29.52 4.98 39.07
CA ALA A 136 29.49 5.73 40.33
C ALA A 136 29.82 4.83 41.53
N LYS A 137 29.20 3.66 41.64
CA LYS A 137 29.48 2.70 42.74
C LYS A 137 30.95 2.26 42.75
N ARG A 138 31.54 2.01 41.57
CA ARG A 138 32.92 1.53 41.47
C ARG A 138 33.95 2.59 41.87
N THR A 139 33.73 3.85 41.51
CA THR A 139 34.64 4.94 41.93
C THR A 139 34.66 5.11 43.44
N LEU A 140 33.51 4.96 44.12
CA LEU A 140 33.42 4.99 45.59
C LEU A 140 34.20 3.84 46.25
N LEU A 141 34.07 2.62 45.71
CA LEU A 141 34.80 1.44 46.23
C LEU A 141 36.32 1.58 46.06
N ARG A 142 36.78 2.12 44.93
CA ARG A 142 38.21 2.36 44.67
C ARG A 142 38.81 3.41 45.62
N ARG A 143 38.03 4.44 45.98
CA ARG A 143 38.48 5.47 46.94
C ARG A 143 38.69 4.89 48.34
N LYS A 144 37.74 4.07 48.82
CA LYS A 144 37.81 3.44 50.15
C LYS A 144 38.95 2.44 50.32
N GLN A 145 39.47 1.85 49.24
CA GLN A 145 40.66 0.97 49.30
C GLN A 145 41.99 1.73 49.41
N LYS A 146 41.98 3.05 49.17
CA LYS A 146 43.19 3.88 49.13
C LYS A 146 43.40 4.70 50.41
N ASP A 147 42.39 4.74 51.27
CA ASP A 147 42.40 5.28 52.64
C ASP A 147 42.65 4.13 53.65
#